data_AF-A0A2I7K5P2-F1
#
_entry.id   AF-A0A2I7K5P2-F1
#
_cell.length_a   1.000
_cell.length_b   1.000
_cell.length_c   1.000
_cell.angle_alpha   90.00
_cell.angle_beta   90.00
_cell.angle_gamma   90.00
#
_symmetry.space_group_name_H-M   'P 1'
#
loop_
_entity.id
_entity.type
_entity.pdbx_description
1 polymer ?
#
loop_
_entity_poly.entity_id
_entity_poly.type
_entity_poly.pdbx_seq_one_letter_code
_entity_poly.pdbx_strand_id
1 'polypeptide(L)' 'MARFSGWRVGVVSSETSLAKATQLPFKPFGPPVAHGGLKIRLFQTGPLP' A
#
# COMPACT_ATOMS: atom_id res chain seq x y z
N MET A 1 -17.56 -0.26 2.18
CA MET A 1 -16.42 0.52 2.69
C MET A 1 -16.85 1.80 3.41
N ALA A 2 -18.01 1.82 4.10
CA ALA A 2 -18.57 3.07 4.67
C ALA A 2 -17.74 3.72 5.79
N ARG A 3 -16.82 2.99 6.42
CA ARG A 3 -16.01 3.49 7.55
C ARG A 3 -14.84 4.43 7.17
N PHE A 4 -14.37 4.40 5.93
CA PHE A 4 -13.18 5.15 5.50
C PHE A 4 -13.36 5.86 4.14
N SER A 5 -14.60 6.16 3.76
CA SER A 5 -14.87 6.91 2.52
C SER A 5 -14.09 8.24 2.53
N GLY A 6 -13.44 8.56 1.41
CA GLY A 6 -12.60 9.75 1.24
C GLY A 6 -11.18 9.64 1.79
N TRP A 7 -10.85 8.61 2.57
CA TRP A 7 -9.50 8.43 3.12
C TRP A 7 -8.50 8.01 2.05
N ARG A 8 -7.24 8.38 2.24
CA ARG A 8 -6.10 7.82 1.49
C ARG A 8 -5.33 6.91 2.43
N VAL A 9 -5.00 5.70 1.98
CA VAL A 9 -4.30 4.71 2.80
C VAL A 9 -2.93 4.44 2.21
N GLY A 10 -1.91 4.43 3.08
CA GLY A 10 -0.56 3.98 2.77
C GLY A 10 -0.22 2.74 3.59
N VAL A 11 0.38 1.73 2.95
CA VAL A 11 0.88 0.50 3.57
C VAL A 11 2.35 0.36 3.20
N VAL A 12 3.22 0.15 4.19
CA VAL A 12 4.64 -0.12 3.98
C VAL A 12 4.90 -1.59 4.28
N SER A 13 5.45 -2.32 3.31
CA SER A 13 5.77 -3.74 3.46
C SER A 13 6.93 -4.15 2.56
N SER A 14 7.72 -5.14 3.00
CA SER A 14 8.68 -5.87 2.16
C SER A 14 8.01 -6.95 1.31
N GLU A 15 6.75 -7.31 1.62
CA GLU A 15 6.02 -8.39 0.98
C GLU A 15 4.77 -7.89 0.25
N THR A 16 4.77 -8.02 -1.08
CA THR A 16 3.67 -7.54 -1.94
C THR A 16 2.39 -8.33 -1.77
N SER A 17 2.46 -9.63 -1.50
CA SER A 17 1.32 -10.51 -1.24
C SER A 17 0.51 -10.05 -0.04
N LEU A 18 1.17 -9.71 1.06
CA LEU A 18 0.52 -9.23 2.26
C LEU A 18 -0.22 -7.90 2.04
N ALA A 19 0.38 -6.97 1.27
CA ALA A 19 -0.31 -5.75 0.88
C ALA A 19 -1.56 -6.06 0.04
N LYS A 20 -1.45 -6.93 -0.97
CA LYS A 20 -2.58 -7.32 -1.83
C LYS A 20 -3.72 -8.00 -1.07
N ALA A 21 -3.44 -8.72 0.01
CA ALA A 21 -4.45 -9.37 0.84
C ALA A 21 -5.43 -8.37 1.48
N THR A 22 -5.06 -7.09 1.60
CA THR A 22 -5.98 -6.03 2.08
C THR A 22 -7.10 -5.70 1.09
N GLN A 23 -7.00 -6.14 -0.16
CA GLN A 23 -7.94 -5.86 -1.26
C GLN A 23 -8.22 -4.36 -1.48
N LEU A 24 -7.31 -3.49 -1.04
CA LEU A 24 -7.42 -2.06 -1.26
C LEU A 24 -7.09 -1.70 -2.71
N PRO A 25 -7.73 -0.66 -3.28
CA PRO A 25 -7.50 -0.22 -4.65
C PRO A 25 -6.18 0.58 -4.74
N PHE A 26 -5.05 -0.12 -4.64
CA PHE A 26 -3.73 0.50 -4.71
C PHE A 26 -3.45 1.04 -6.11
N LYS A 27 -2.78 2.19 -6.15
CA LYS A 27 -2.16 2.75 -7.35
C LYS A 27 -0.95 1.90 -7.76
N PRO A 28 -0.43 2.06 -8.99
CA PRO A 28 0.87 1.53 -9.36
C PRO A 28 1.93 1.92 -8.31
N PHE A 29 2.64 0.93 -7.78
CA PHE A 29 3.63 1.15 -6.74
C PHE A 29 4.96 1.60 -7.35
N GLY A 30 5.70 2.41 -6.58
CA GLY A 30 7.01 2.93 -6.97
C GLY A 30 8.17 1.92 -6.79
N PRO A 31 9.40 2.38 -7.05
CA PRO A 31 10.60 1.57 -6.83
C PRO A 31 10.74 1.18 -5.34
N PRO A 32 11.41 0.05 -5.04
CA PRO A 32 11.64 -0.36 -3.67
C PRO A 32 12.66 0.55 -2.98
N VAL A 33 12.46 0.80 -1.69
CA VAL A 33 13.35 1.56 -0.82
C VAL A 33 14.18 0.57 0.00
N ALA A 34 15.49 0.83 0.11
CA ALA A 34 16.38 0.03 0.95
C ALA A 34 16.13 0.34 2.43
N HIS A 35 15.94 -0.69 3.24
CA HIS A 35 15.73 -0.59 4.68
C HIS A 35 16.53 -1.71 5.37
N GLY A 36 17.81 -1.43 5.66
CA GLY A 36 18.67 -2.36 6.42
C GLY A 36 18.83 -3.74 5.77
N GLY A 37 19.00 -3.81 4.45
CA GLY A 37 19.11 -5.07 3.69
C GLY A 37 17.77 -5.61 3.18
N LEU A 38 16.64 -5.08 3.65
CA LEU A 38 15.32 -5.37 3.08
C LEU A 38 14.96 -4.37 1.98
N LYS A 39 14.24 -4.85 0.97
CA LYS A 39 13.61 -4.01 -0.06
C LYS A 39 12.15 -3.83 0.32
N ILE A 40 11.82 -2.66 0.87
CA ILE A 40 10.43 -2.31 1.24
C ILE A 40 9.77 -1.48 0.13
N ARG A 41 8.45 -1.46 0.09
CA ARG A 41 7.66 -0.62 -0.82
C ARG A 41 6.57 0.11 -0.06
N LEU A 42 6.21 1.28 -0.57
CA LEU A 42 4.98 1.97 -0.23
C LEU A 42 3.88 1.60 -1.23
N PHE A 43 2.82 1.00 -0.72
CA PHE A 43 1.55 0.77 -1.43
C PHE A 43 0.58 1.85 -1.00
N GLN A 44 0.00 2.57 -1.95
CA GLN A 44 -0.87 3.70 -1.63
C GLN A 44 -2.12 3.70 -2.51
N THR A 45 -3.25 4.12 -1.93
CA THR A 45 -4.53 4.22 -2.65
C THR A 45 -4.78 5.65 -3.11
N GLY A 46 -5.77 5.81 -3.99
CA GLY A 46 -6.51 7.08 -4.08
C GLY A 46 -7.42 7.28 -2.87
N PRO A 47 -8.28 8.31 -2.87
CA PRO A 47 -9.41 8.37 -1.96
C PRO A 47 -10.25 7.10 -2.09
N LEU A 48 -10.59 6.47 -0.96
CA LEU A 48 -11.44 5.29 -0.95
C LEU A 48 -12.91 5.67 -1.26
N PRO A 49 -13.67 4.80 -1.95
CA PRO A 49 -15.09 4.97 -2.17
C PRO A 49 -15.88 5.07 -0.85
#